data_AF-A0A2X1QKR6-F1
#
_entry.id   AF-A0A2X1QKR6-F1
#
_cell.length_a   1.000
_cell.length_b   1.000
_cell.length_c   1.000
_cell.angle_alpha   90.00
_cell.angle_beta   90.00
_cell.angle_gamma   90.00
#
_symmetry.space_group_name_H-M   'P 1'
#
loop_
_entity.id
_entity.type
_entity.pdbx_description
1 polymer ?
#
loop_
_entity_poly.entity_id
_entity_poly.type
_entity_poly.pdbx_seq_one_letter_code
_entity_poly.pdbx_strand_id
1 'polypeptide(L)' 'MRHPEKVYSREQLLNRIWHNDLEVEYRTVDSYIRRLRRNLAPFQCEDYIQTVRGSGYRFSSYLRDKQ' A
#
# COMPACT_ATOMS: atom_id res chain seq x y z
N MET A 1 -14.72 -4.18 -5.40
CA MET A 1 -13.24 -4.18 -5.24
C MET A 1 -12.64 -5.11 -6.28
N ARG A 2 -11.63 -4.70 -7.04
CA ARG A 2 -11.11 -5.52 -8.16
C ARG A 2 -10.09 -6.59 -7.74
N HIS A 3 -9.35 -6.43 -6.63
CA HIS A 3 -8.36 -7.41 -6.16
C HIS A 3 -8.16 -7.38 -4.63
N PRO A 4 -9.15 -7.80 -3.81
CA PRO A 4 -8.91 -8.01 -2.38
C PRO A 4 -7.81 -9.06 -2.18
N GLU A 5 -7.03 -8.92 -1.11
CA GLU A 5 -6.02 -9.87 -0.65
C GLU A 5 -4.75 -10.04 -1.50
N LYS A 6 -4.67 -9.42 -2.68
CA LYS A 6 -3.46 -9.50 -3.50
C LYS A 6 -2.33 -8.66 -2.91
N VAL A 7 -1.17 -9.28 -2.75
CA VAL A 7 0.07 -8.58 -2.39
C VAL A 7 0.69 -7.99 -3.66
N TYR A 8 1.04 -6.71 -3.59
CA TYR A 8 1.84 -6.03 -4.59
C TYR A 8 3.20 -5.66 -4.00
N SER A 9 4.27 -5.98 -4.72
CA SER A 9 5.61 -5.50 -4.36
C SER A 9 5.72 -4.00 -4.57
N ARG A 10 6.74 -3.38 -3.94
CA ARG A 10 7.04 -1.96 -4.14
C ARG A 10 7.29 -1.66 -5.61
N GLU A 11 8.04 -2.52 -6.29
CA GLU A 11 8.31 -2.41 -7.72
C GLU A 11 7.03 -2.49 -8.56
N GLN A 12 6.13 -3.43 -8.25
CA GLN A 12 4.85 -3.54 -8.96
C GLN A 12 3.97 -2.29 -8.77
N LEU A 13 3.93 -1.73 -7.56
CA LEU A 13 3.20 -0.50 -7.28
C LEU A 13 3.84 0.70 -7.97
N LEU A 14 5.17 0.78 -7.91
CA LEU A 14 5.96 1.82 -8.55
C LEU A 14 5.67 1.84 -10.05
N ASN A 15 5.89 0.71 -10.72
CA ASN A 15 5.68 0.58 -12.16
C ASN A 15 4.23 0.91 -12.53
N ARG A 16 3.23 0.37 -11.83
CA ARG A 16 1.81 0.60 -12.19
C ARG A 16 1.35 2.04 -12.05
N ILE A 17 1.91 2.81 -11.11
CA ILE A 17 1.42 4.16 -10.80
C ILE A 17 2.27 5.21 -11.51
N TRP A 18 3.58 4.99 -11.67
CA TRP A 18 4.56 5.97 -12.16
C TRP A 18 5.32 5.50 -13.41
N HIS A 19 4.66 4.78 -14.34
CA HIS A 19 5.24 4.12 -15.53
C HIS A 19 6.31 4.92 -16.32
N ASN A 20 6.41 6.25 -16.19
CA ASN A 20 7.32 7.12 -16.95
C ASN A 20 8.14 8.12 -16.12
N ASP A 21 8.10 8.09 -14.77
CA ASP A 21 8.93 9.00 -13.96
C ASP A 21 10.25 8.31 -13.57
N LEU A 22 11.30 8.62 -14.33
CA LEU A 22 12.64 8.01 -14.24
C LEU A 22 13.35 8.18 -12.89
N GLU A 23 12.85 9.03 -11.99
CA GLU A 23 13.49 9.35 -10.70
C GLU A 23 12.71 8.84 -9.47
N VAL A 24 11.67 8.03 -9.65
CA VAL A 24 10.86 7.57 -8.50
C VAL A 24 11.42 6.26 -7.92
N GLU A 25 11.97 6.33 -6.72
CA GLU A 25 12.47 5.16 -6.00
C GLU A 25 11.37 4.39 -5.24
N TYR A 26 11.67 3.15 -4.83
CA TYR A 26 10.81 2.35 -3.95
C TYR A 26 10.44 3.06 -2.63
N ARG A 27 11.29 3.98 -2.14
CA ARG A 27 11.04 4.81 -0.95
C ARG A 27 9.85 5.76 -1.14
N THR A 28 9.55 6.14 -2.37
CA THR A 28 8.39 6.97 -2.70
C THR A 28 7.10 6.21 -2.47
N VAL A 29 7.04 4.92 -2.83
CA VAL A 29 5.89 4.06 -2.55
C VAL A 29 5.55 4.06 -1.07
N ASP A 30 6.55 3.92 -0.20
CA ASP A 30 6.37 3.89 1.25
C ASP A 30 5.81 5.22 1.79
N SER A 31 6.28 6.35 1.25
CA SER A 31 5.80 7.69 1.61
C SER A 31 4.35 7.90 1.19
N TYR A 32 3.97 7.44 -0.01
CA TYR A 32 2.60 7.51 -0.50
C TYR A 32 1.67 6.59 0.27
N ILE A 33 2.09 5.38 0.62
CA ILE A 33 1.30 4.48 1.49
C ILE A 33 1.08 5.13 2.86
N ARG A 34 2.12 5.74 3.46
CA ARG A 34 1.99 6.45 4.73
C ARG A 34 0.99 7.61 4.62
N ARG A 35 1.08 8.42 3.56
CA ARG A 35 0.15 9.53 3.31
C ARG A 35 -1.28 9.03 3.11
N LEU A 36 -1.46 7.97 2.34
CA LEU A 36 -2.77 7.36 2.09
C LEU A 36 -3.40 6.85 3.38
N ARG A 37 -2.65 6.12 4.23
CA ARG A 37 -3.13 5.71 5.55
C ARG A 37 -3.58 6.90 6.41
N ARG A 38 -2.79 7.98 6.44
CA ARG A 38 -3.18 9.21 7.18
C ARG A 38 -4.48 9.82 6.66
N ASN A 39 -4.69 9.82 5.35
CA ASN A 39 -5.93 10.32 4.75
C ASN A 39 -7.15 9.42 5.03
N LEU A 40 -6.92 8.13 5.26
CA LEU A 40 -7.96 7.14 5.57
C LEU A 40 -8.27 7.06 7.07
N ALA A 41 -7.36 7.50 7.94
CA ALA A 41 -7.51 7.45 9.40
C ALA A 41 -8.78 8.16 9.93
N PRO A 42 -9.21 9.34 9.41
CA PRO A 42 -10.47 9.95 9.83
C PRO A 42 -11.71 9.10 9.57
N PHE A 43 -11.60 8.12 8.67
CA PHE A 43 -12.67 7.19 8.29
C PHE A 43 -12.47 5.79 8.89
N GLN A 44 -11.49 5.59 9.79
CA GLN A 44 -11.15 4.29 10.37
C GLN A 44 -10.83 3.21 9.31
N CYS A 45 -10.26 3.64 8.18
CA CYS A 45 -10.01 2.79 7.00
C CYS A 45 -8.51 2.53 6.77
N GLU A 46 -7.63 3.04 7.60
CA GLU A 46 -6.18 2.97 7.45
C GLU A 46 -5.63 1.54 7.51
N ASP A 47 -6.28 0.68 8.30
CA ASP A 47 -5.88 -0.71 8.54
C ASP A 47 -6.23 -1.66 7.39
N TYR A 48 -7.05 -1.20 6.42
CA TYR A 48 -7.29 -1.94 5.18
C TYR A 48 -6.05 -2.01 4.29
N ILE A 49 -5.11 -1.07 4.42
CA ILE A 49 -3.82 -1.12 3.73
C ILE A 49 -2.80 -1.76 4.66
N GLN A 50 -2.40 -3.00 4.37
CA GLN A 50 -1.54 -3.79 5.23
C GLN A 50 -0.13 -3.93 4.65
N THR A 51 0.86 -3.95 5.55
CA THR A 51 2.25 -4.22 5.19
C THR A 51 2.53 -5.72 5.34
N VAL A 52 2.88 -6.38 4.24
CA VAL A 52 3.39 -7.75 4.24
C VAL A 52 4.92 -7.66 4.25
N ARG A 53 5.52 -7.91 5.43
CA ARG A 53 6.97 -7.74 5.64
C ARG A 53 7.75 -8.57 4.61
N GLY A 54 8.75 -7.96 3.98
CA GLY A 54 9.55 -8.59 2.91
C GLY A 54 8.88 -8.64 1.54
N SER A 55 7.54 -8.56 1.45
CA SER A 55 6.82 -8.72 0.17
C SER A 55 6.25 -7.43 -0.40
N GLY A 56 5.70 -6.54 0.42
CA GLY A 56 5.10 -5.28 -0.03
C GLY A 56 3.79 -4.93 0.68
N TYR A 57 2.77 -4.57 -0.09
CA TYR A 57 1.50 -4.05 0.43
C TYR A 57 0.31 -4.82 -0.10
N ARG A 58 -0.73 -4.91 0.73
CA ARG A 58 -1.99 -5.58 0.41
C ARG A 58 -3.15 -4.70 0.82
N PHE A 59 -4.17 -4.64 -0.01
CA PHE A 59 -5.47 -4.15 0.42
C PHE A 59 -6.29 -5.34 0.91
N SER A 60 -6.74 -5.30 2.15
CA SER A 60 -7.47 -6.40 2.80
C SER A 60 -8.72 -5.88 3.48
N SER A 61 -9.81 -6.64 3.43
CA SER A 61 -11.04 -6.35 4.19
C SER A 61 -11.02 -6.94 5.59
N TYR A 62 -10.06 -7.80 5.90
CA TYR A 62 -9.88 -8.37 7.23
C TYR A 62 -8.95 -7.45 8.02
N LEU A 63 -9.48 -6.85 9.09
CA LEU A 63 -8.65 -6.08 10.02
C LEU A 63 -7.59 -7.00 10.61
N ARG A 64 -6.35 -6.53 10.64
CA ARG A 64 -5.26 -7.30 11.24
C ARG A 64 -5.54 -7.39 12.74
N ASP A 65 -5.65 -8.60 13.27
CA ASP A 65 -5.67 -8.79 14.72
C ASP A 65 -4.41 -8.13 15.31
N LYS A 66 -4.62 -7.10 16.13
CA LYS A 66 -3.56 -6.50 16.93
C LYS A 66 -3.25 -7.49 18.05
N GLN A 67 -2.36 -8.45 17.80
CA GLN A 67 -1.66 -9.17 18.87
C GLN A 67 -0.75 -8.21 19.65
#